data_AF-A0A100VNB1-F1
#
_entry.id   AF-A0A100VNB1-F1
#
_cell.length_a   1.000
_cell.length_b   1.000
_cell.length_c   1.000
_cell.angle_alpha   90.00
_cell.angle_beta   90.00
_cell.angle_gamma   90.00
#
_symmetry.space_group_name_H-M   'P 1'
#
loop_
_entity.id
_entity.type
_entity.pdbx_description
1 polymer ?
#
loop_
_entity_poly.entity_id
_entity_poly.type
_entity_poly.pdbx_seq_one_letter_code
_entity_poly.pdbx_strand_id
1 'polypeptide(L)'
;MRFLKGLLIVITLIVIASVTWYGSYKNDMKELEEGLRTYLVVEKGMDEHEIISITARRSKMPQYPVVVILKDNPQEVVYTYRDEHWVQLWPDP
;
A
#
# COMPACT_ATOMS: atom_id res chain seq x y z
N MET A 1 -6.79 18.98 -40.20
CA MET A 1 -7.71 18.00 -39.57
C MET A 1 -7.06 16.66 -39.22
N ARG A 2 -6.21 16.04 -40.07
CA ARG A 2 -5.51 14.78 -39.73
C ARG A 2 -4.63 14.86 -38.48
N PHE A 3 -3.87 15.95 -38.32
CA PHE A 3 -3.02 16.17 -37.15
C PHE A 3 -3.80 16.34 -35.83
N LEU A 4 -4.95 17.02 -35.84
CA LEU A 4 -5.82 17.12 -34.67
C LEU A 4 -6.38 15.77 -34.23
N LYS A 5 -6.75 14.91 -35.19
CA LYS A 5 -7.21 13.54 -34.90
C LYS A 5 -6.09 12.68 -34.30
N GLY A 6 -4.87 12.78 -34.83
CA GLY A 6 -3.69 12.12 -34.25
C GLY A 6 -3.39 12.59 -32.83
N LEU A 7 -3.45 13.91 -32.58
CA LEU A 7 -3.24 14.48 -31.25
C LEU A 7 -4.29 13.99 -30.24
N LEU A 8 -5.57 13.95 -30.63
CA LEU A 8 -6.64 13.43 -29.78
C LEU A 8 -6.39 11.97 -29.38
N ILE A 9 -5.97 11.13 -30.34
CA ILE A 9 -5.64 9.73 -30.06
C ILE A 9 -4.51 9.62 -29.04
N VAL A 10 -3.44 10.42 -29.19
CA VAL A 10 -2.31 10.41 -28.23
C VAL A 10 -2.77 10.85 -26.84
N ILE A 11 -3.58 11.90 -26.72
CA ILE A 11 -4.10 12.36 -25.44
C ILE A 11 -4.96 11.27 -24.78
N THR A 12 -5.84 10.62 -25.54
CA THR A 12 -6.67 9.52 -25.03
C THR A 12 -5.80 8.36 -24.51
N LEU A 13 -4.73 8.00 -25.22
CA LEU A 13 -3.82 6.94 -24.76
C LEU A 13 -3.10 7.32 -23.47
N ILE A 14 -2.66 8.57 -23.32
CA ILE A 14 -2.02 9.06 -22.09
C ILE A 14 -3.00 9.00 -20.90
N VAL A 15 -4.25 9.38 -21.11
CA VAL A 15 -5.28 9.32 -20.06
C VAL A 15 -5.54 7.88 -19.62
N ILE A 16 -5.71 6.96 -20.57
CA ILE A 16 -5.92 5.53 -20.26
C ILE A 16 -4.73 4.98 -19.47
N ALA A 17 -3.51 5.21 -19.94
CA ALA A 17 -2.29 4.75 -19.27
C ALA A 17 -2.18 5.29 -17.82
N SER A 18 -2.54 6.56 -17.63
CA SER A 18 -2.51 7.22 -16.32
C SER A 18 -3.53 6.61 -15.35
N VAL A 19 -4.75 6.35 -15.83
CA VAL A 19 -5.83 5.73 -15.04
C VAL A 19 -5.46 4.29 -14.67
N THR A 20 -4.95 3.50 -15.62
CA THR A 20 -4.53 2.12 -15.34
C THR A 20 -3.40 2.06 -14.33
N TRP A 21 -2.41 2.96 -14.44
CA TRP A 21 -1.29 3.02 -13.51
C TRP A 21 -1.75 3.39 -12.10
N TYR A 22 -2.62 4.41 -11.97
CA TYR A 22 -3.17 4.82 -10.68
C TYR A 22 -4.04 3.73 -10.05
N GLY A 23 -4.83 3.02 -10.85
CA GLY A 23 -5.63 1.88 -10.42
C GLY A 23 -4.78 0.75 -9.85
N SER A 24 -3.73 0.34 -10.58
CA SER A 24 -2.78 -0.68 -10.12
C SER A 24 -2.14 -0.29 -8.79
N TYR A 25 -1.63 0.95 -8.69
CA TYR A 25 -1.02 1.45 -7.46
C TYR A 25 -1.94 1.33 -6.24
N LYS A 26 -3.21 1.73 -6.39
CA LYS A 26 -4.18 1.66 -5.29
C LYS A 26 -4.48 0.21 -4.90
N ASN A 27 -4.54 -0.69 -5.87
CA ASN A 27 -4.75 -2.11 -5.61
C ASN A 27 -3.58 -2.71 -4.83
N ASP A 28 -2.34 -2.45 -5.27
CA ASP A 28 -1.13 -2.95 -4.62
C ASP A 28 -1.03 -2.48 -3.15
N MET A 29 -1.39 -1.21 -2.87
CA MET A 29 -1.39 -0.70 -1.49
C MET A 29 -2.45 -1.39 -0.63
N LYS A 30 -3.64 -1.60 -1.19
CA LYS A 30 -4.72 -2.28 -0.49
C LYS A 30 -4.38 -3.74 -0.18
N GLU A 31 -3.74 -4.44 -1.11
CA GLU A 31 -3.28 -5.82 -0.90
C GLU A 31 -2.25 -5.90 0.25
N LEU A 32 -1.33 -4.94 0.33
CA LEU A 32 -0.37 -4.86 1.45
C LEU A 32 -1.07 -4.56 2.79
N GLU A 33 -2.05 -3.66 2.80
CA GLU A 33 -2.83 -3.33 3.99
C GLU A 33 -3.64 -4.53 4.49
N GLU A 34 -4.31 -5.24 3.59
CA GLU A 34 -5.05 -6.47 3.90
C GLU A 34 -4.11 -7.60 4.34
N GLY A 35 -2.97 -7.77 3.66
CA GLY A 35 -1.97 -8.78 4.02
C GLY A 35 -1.39 -8.56 5.42
N LEU A 36 -1.06 -7.31 5.79
CA LEU A 36 -0.58 -7.01 7.13
C LEU A 36 -1.69 -7.24 8.17
N ARG A 37 -2.93 -6.85 7.86
CA ARG A 37 -4.09 -7.10 8.72
C ARG A 37 -4.24 -8.59 9.00
N THR A 38 -4.20 -9.44 7.97
CA THR A 38 -4.27 -10.88 8.12
C THR A 38 -3.13 -11.42 8.99
N TYR A 39 -1.90 -10.99 8.75
CA TYR A 39 -0.76 -11.39 9.57
C TYR A 39 -0.94 -11.03 11.05
N LEU A 40 -1.33 -9.79 11.35
CA LEU A 40 -1.52 -9.35 12.74
C LEU A 40 -2.67 -10.09 13.44
N VAL A 41 -3.80 -10.26 12.76
CA VAL A 41 -5.00 -10.86 13.37
C VAL A 41 -4.92 -12.38 13.41
N VAL A 42 -4.59 -13.01 12.29
CA VAL A 42 -4.64 -14.47 12.14
C VAL A 42 -3.37 -15.14 12.67
N GLU A 43 -2.20 -14.63 12.30
CA GLU A 43 -0.93 -15.28 12.66
C GLU A 43 -0.42 -14.84 14.03
N LYS A 44 -0.55 -13.54 14.37
CA LYS A 44 -0.15 -13.00 15.67
C LYS A 44 -1.25 -13.02 16.73
N GLY A 45 -2.50 -13.29 16.35
CA GLY A 45 -3.63 -13.39 17.29
C GLY A 45 -4.06 -12.05 17.89
N MET A 46 -3.75 -10.93 17.24
CA MET A 46 -4.18 -9.59 17.67
C MET A 46 -5.69 -9.41 17.45
N ASP A 47 -6.36 -8.69 18.36
CA ASP A 47 -7.75 -8.32 18.13
C ASP A 47 -7.83 -7.24 17.05
N GLU A 48 -8.70 -7.42 16.06
CA GLU A 48 -8.92 -6.42 15.01
C GLU A 48 -9.34 -5.04 15.57
N HIS A 49 -10.01 -5.00 16.72
CA HIS A 49 -10.46 -3.79 17.39
C HIS A 49 -9.32 -3.01 18.07
N GLU A 50 -8.14 -3.63 18.21
CA GLU A 50 -6.92 -2.97 18.67
C GLU A 50 -6.21 -2.21 17.54
N ILE A 51 -6.56 -2.48 16.28
CA ILE A 51 -5.97 -1.84 15.11
C ILE A 51 -6.78 -0.60 14.75
N ILE A 52 -6.21 0.59 14.96
CA ILE A 52 -6.85 1.87 14.57
C ILE A 52 -6.77 2.05 13.06
N SER A 53 -5.58 1.83 12.49
CA SER A 53 -5.36 1.99 11.06
C SER A 53 -4.19 1.14 10.58
N ILE A 54 -4.27 0.72 9.32
CA ILE A 54 -3.17 0.14 8.55
C ILE A 54 -3.11 0.95 7.26
N THR A 55 -1.92 1.41 6.89
CA THR A 55 -1.74 2.24 5.70
C THR A 55 -0.43 1.91 5.01
N ALA A 56 -0.53 1.39 3.79
CA ALA A 56 0.62 1.17 2.92
C ALA A 56 0.95 2.47 2.18
N ARG A 57 2.24 2.76 2.06
CA ARG A 57 2.72 3.97 1.38
C ARG A 57 3.86 3.58 0.46
N ARG A 58 3.95 4.17 -0.73
CA ARG A 58 5.18 4.08 -1.53
C ARG A 58 6.23 5.03 -0.94
N SER A 59 7.41 4.49 -0.66
CA SER A 59 8.57 5.23 -0.15
C SER A 59 9.83 4.85 -0.93
N LYS A 60 10.94 5.54 -0.66
CA LYS A 60 12.24 5.24 -1.28
C LYS A 60 12.88 4.00 -0.67
N MET A 61 12.90 3.91 0.67
CA MET A 61 13.42 2.75 1.42
C MET A 61 12.76 2.70 2.81
N PRO A 62 12.13 1.56 3.19
CA PRO A 62 11.71 0.46 2.30
C PRO A 62 10.80 0.98 1.18
N GLN A 63 10.66 0.23 0.07
CA GLN A 63 9.91 0.69 -1.11
C GLN A 63 8.39 0.77 -0.86
N TYR A 64 7.89 -0.08 0.04
CA TYR A 64 6.49 -0.17 0.41
C TYR A 64 6.32 -0.44 1.92
N PRO A 65 6.63 0.53 2.80
CA PRO A 65 6.31 0.41 4.21
C PRO A 65 4.81 0.36 4.42
N VAL A 66 4.39 -0.48 5.36
CA VAL A 66 3.02 -0.54 5.86
C VAL A 66 3.04 -0.08 7.31
N VAL A 67 2.38 1.04 7.58
CA VAL A 67 2.31 1.64 8.91
C VAL A 67 1.03 1.20 9.58
N VAL A 68 1.12 0.69 10.80
CA VAL A 68 -0.02 0.35 11.66
C VAL A 68 -0.01 1.24 12.89
N ILE A 69 -1.19 1.72 13.27
CA ILE A 69 -1.40 2.44 14.54
C ILE A 69 -2.30 1.56 15.40
N LEU A 70 -1.82 1.26 16.61
CA LEU A 70 -2.52 0.41 17.57
C LEU A 70 -3.17 1.28 18.67
N LYS A 71 -4.25 0.77 19.26
CA LYS A 71 -5.03 1.47 20.28
C LYS A 71 -4.26 1.66 21.59
N ASP A 72 -3.51 0.65 22.00
CA ASP A 72 -2.79 0.64 23.27
C ASP A 72 -1.51 1.48 23.22
N ASN A 73 -0.91 1.60 22.03
CA ASN A 73 0.24 2.46 21.79
C ASN A 73 0.03 3.21 20.46
N PRO A 74 -0.37 4.50 20.50
CA PRO A 74 -0.66 5.28 19.30
C PRO A 74 0.60 5.69 18.52
N GLN A 75 1.74 5.04 18.75
CA GLN A 75 2.93 5.19 17.93
C GLN A 75 2.78 4.41 16.61
N GLU A 76 3.35 4.97 15.54
CA GLU A 76 3.36 4.34 14.22
C GLU A 76 4.29 3.12 14.22
N VAL A 77 3.77 1.89 14.18
CA VAL A 77 4.58 0.69 13.98
C VAL A 77 4.73 0.44 12.48
N VAL A 78 5.96 0.23 12.01
CA VAL A 78 6.27 0.12 10.58
C VAL A 78 6.67 -1.31 10.24
N TYR A 79 5.99 -1.88 9.26
CA TYR A 79 6.27 -3.19 8.70
C TYR A 79 6.72 -3.10 7.24
N THR A 80 7.44 -4.12 6.80
CA THR A 80 7.73 -4.36 5.38
C THR A 80 7.49 -5.83 5.06
N TYR A 81 6.99 -6.09 3.85
CA TYR A 81 6.88 -7.45 3.35
C TYR A 81 8.13 -7.79 2.54
N ARG A 82 8.88 -8.79 2.97
CA ARG A 82 10.13 -9.24 2.33
C ARG A 82 10.26 -10.75 2.45
N ASP A 83 10.72 -11.40 1.39
CA ASP A 83 10.97 -12.85 1.36
C ASP A 83 9.77 -13.66 1.86
N GLU A 84 8.57 -13.29 1.40
CA GLU A 84 7.28 -13.91 1.76
C GLU A 84 6.84 -13.74 3.23
N HIS A 85 7.54 -12.93 4.02
CA HIS A 85 7.25 -12.71 5.44
C HIS A 85 7.12 -11.22 5.80
N TRP A 86 6.34 -10.96 6.85
CA TRP A 86 6.21 -9.64 7.44
C TRP A 86 7.32 -9.39 8.46
N VAL A 87 8.05 -8.28 8.28
CA VAL A 87 9.14 -7.87 9.15
C VAL A 87 8.81 -6.52 9.76
N GLN A 88 8.85 -6.42 11.09
CA GLN A 88 8.76 -5.14 11.80
C GLN A 88 10.10 -4.40 11.67
N LEU A 89 10.05 -3.16 11.19
CA LEU A 89 11.20 -2.27 11.03
C LEU A 89 11.28 -1.22 12.14
N TRP A 90 10.14 -0.82 12.68
CA TRP A 90 10.06 0.17 13.75
C TRP A 90 8.83 -0.09 14.63
N PRO A 91 8.92 0.04 15.97
CA PRO A 91 10.16 0.17 16.72
C PRO A 91 10.99 -1.11 16.54
N ASP A 92 12.30 -1.05 16.80
CA ASP A 92 13.16 -2.24 16.66
C ASP A 92 12.60 -3.35 17.58
N PRO A 93 12.26 -4.54 17.05
CA PRO A 93 11.53 -5.57 17.78
C PRO A 93 12.28 -6.19 18.96
#